data_AF-A0A705V767-F1
#
_entry.id   AF-A0A705V767-F1
#
_cell.length_a   1.000
_cell.length_b   1.000
_cell.length_c   1.000
_cell.angle_alpha   90.00
_cell.angle_beta   90.00
_cell.angle_gamma   90.00
#
_symmetry.space_group_name_H-M   'P 1'
#
loop_
_entity.id
_entity.type
_entity.pdbx_description
1 polymer ?
#
loop_
_entity_poly.entity_id
_entity_poly.type
_entity_poly.pdbx_seq_one_letter_code
_entity_poly.pdbx_strand_id
1 'polypeptide(L)'
;VTAETREAAFRLLCLNHTFTSYISALGAHREKLSNPDVLGLLDDAVCYVDDALHHQPEDEQRVHQALEGLKQRVQSLETRPDSKEPLVVQQIGLLIALLPEIGRLQRQISPPISTLITQP
;
A
#
# COMPACT_ATOMS: atom_id res chain seq x y z
N VAL A 1 -19.90 -4.02 -18.53
CA VAL A 1 -18.46 -3.99 -18.23
C VAL A 1 -17.69 -3.74 -19.52
N THR A 2 -17.00 -2.60 -19.65
CA THR A 2 -16.25 -2.24 -20.89
C THR A 2 -14.94 -3.02 -20.97
N ALA A 3 -14.27 -3.00 -22.13
CA ALA A 3 -12.93 -3.57 -22.27
C ALA A 3 -11.92 -2.91 -21.32
N GLU A 4 -12.02 -1.59 -21.16
CA GLU A 4 -11.20 -0.82 -20.23
C GLU A 4 -11.43 -1.21 -18.76
N THR A 5 -12.69 -1.43 -18.35
CA THR A 5 -12.98 -1.92 -16.99
C THR A 5 -12.40 -3.32 -16.75
N ARG A 6 -12.43 -4.20 -17.74
CA ARG A 6 -11.82 -5.54 -17.62
C ARG A 6 -10.30 -5.47 -17.50
N GLU A 7 -9.66 -4.63 -18.30
CA GLU A 7 -8.21 -4.40 -18.24
C GLU A 7 -7.80 -3.82 -16.88
N ALA A 8 -8.53 -2.82 -16.38
CA ALA A 8 -8.30 -2.26 -15.06
C ALA A 8 -8.46 -3.32 -13.95
N ALA A 9 -9.49 -4.17 -14.04
CA ALA A 9 -9.71 -5.26 -13.09
C ALA A 9 -8.59 -6.32 -13.13
N PHE A 10 -8.10 -6.66 -14.31
CA PHE A 10 -6.97 -7.59 -14.45
C PHE A 10 -5.69 -7.01 -13.85
N ARG A 11 -5.37 -5.75 -14.14
CA ARG A 11 -4.23 -5.04 -13.53
C ARG A 11 -4.36 -5.00 -12.01
N LEU A 12 -5.55 -4.71 -11.49
CA LEU A 12 -5.82 -4.70 -10.06
C LEU A 12 -5.60 -6.08 -9.44
N LEU A 13 -6.04 -7.15 -10.11
CA LEU A 13 -5.79 -8.54 -9.67
C LEU A 13 -4.29 -8.84 -9.62
N CYS A 14 -3.53 -8.47 -10.64
CA CYS A 14 -2.08 -8.65 -10.66
C CYS A 14 -1.40 -7.90 -9.52
N LEU A 15 -1.80 -6.65 -9.25
CA LEU A 15 -1.25 -5.85 -8.16
C LEU A 15 -1.59 -6.44 -6.79
N ASN A 16 -2.82 -6.95 -6.59
CA ASN A 16 -3.19 -7.65 -5.36
C ASN A 16 -2.36 -8.93 -5.16
N HIS A 17 -2.12 -9.69 -6.22
CA HIS A 17 -1.24 -10.86 -6.14
C HIS A 17 0.19 -10.47 -5.73
N THR A 18 0.76 -9.41 -6.31
CA THR A 18 2.07 -8.90 -5.90
C THR A 18 2.07 -8.40 -4.45
N PHE A 19 1.04 -7.65 -4.05
CA PHE A 19 0.88 -7.14 -2.69
C PHE A 19 0.84 -8.27 -1.65
N THR A 20 0.02 -9.30 -1.88
CA THR A 20 -0.05 -10.49 -1.00
C THR A 20 1.26 -11.28 -0.99
N SER A 21 2.04 -11.27 -2.08
CA SER A 21 3.36 -11.89 -2.13
C SER A 21 4.37 -11.16 -1.23
N TYR A 22 4.34 -9.84 -1.18
CA TYR A 22 5.19 -9.06 -0.27
C TYR A 22 4.79 -9.26 1.20
N ILE A 23 3.50 -9.33 1.51
CA ILE A 23 3.03 -9.69 2.86
C ILE A 23 3.53 -11.09 3.25
N SER A 24 3.46 -12.05 2.32
CA SER A 24 3.94 -13.41 2.56
C SER A 24 5.45 -13.45 2.84
N ALA A 25 6.23 -12.65 2.11
CA ALA A 25 7.66 -12.49 2.36
C ALA A 25 7.92 -11.94 3.77
N LEU A 26 7.20 -10.89 4.21
CA LEU A 26 7.26 -10.40 5.59
C LEU A 26 6.98 -11.52 6.61
N GLY A 27 5.93 -12.31 6.39
CA GLY A 27 5.56 -13.43 7.26
C GLY A 27 6.59 -14.58 7.30
N ALA A 28 7.35 -14.77 6.22
CA ALA A 28 8.47 -15.71 6.18
C ALA A 28 9.69 -15.22 6.98
N HIS A 29 9.76 -13.91 7.27
CA HIS A 29 10.81 -13.26 8.05
C HIS A 29 10.36 -12.87 9.47
N ARG A 30 9.33 -13.55 10.01
CA ARG A 30 8.71 -13.31 11.34
C ARG A 30 9.59 -13.63 12.57
N GLU A 31 10.90 -13.66 12.39
CA GLU A 31 11.83 -13.80 13.51
C GLU A 31 11.66 -12.62 14.48
N LYS A 32 12.13 -12.77 15.72
CA LYS A 32 11.94 -11.73 16.73
C LYS A 32 12.67 -10.44 16.33
N LEU A 33 11.93 -9.48 15.79
CA LEU A 33 12.38 -8.11 15.59
C LEU A 33 12.41 -7.40 16.96
N SER A 34 13.53 -6.78 17.28
CA SER A 34 13.70 -6.01 18.53
C SER A 34 13.96 -4.53 18.28
N ASN A 35 14.18 -4.14 17.02
CA ASN A 35 14.39 -2.75 16.65
C ASN A 35 13.04 -2.00 16.70
N PRO A 36 12.84 -1.08 17.66
CA PRO A 36 11.58 -0.38 17.84
C PRO A 36 11.20 0.48 16.63
N ASP A 37 12.17 0.98 15.88
CA ASP A 37 11.91 1.82 14.72
C ASP A 37 11.36 0.99 13.54
N VAL A 38 11.84 -0.26 13.37
CA VAL A 38 11.31 -1.21 12.38
C VAL A 38 9.90 -1.66 12.75
N LEU A 39 9.63 -1.85 14.05
CA LEU A 39 8.29 -2.20 14.55
C LEU A 39 7.32 -1.03 14.35
N GLY A 40 7.71 0.19 14.68
CA GLY A 40 6.89 1.38 14.41
C GLY A 40 6.62 1.57 12.92
N LEU A 41 7.61 1.29 12.06
CA LEU A 41 7.41 1.32 10.61
C LEU A 41 6.37 0.29 10.13
N LEU A 42 6.32 -0.90 10.74
CA LEU A 42 5.30 -1.90 10.43
C LEU A 42 3.90 -1.41 10.85
N ASP A 43 3.79 -0.82 12.05
CA ASP A 43 2.52 -0.27 12.54
C ASP A 43 2.01 0.84 11.61
N ASP A 44 2.89 1.76 11.21
CA ASP A 44 2.54 2.85 10.30
C ASP A 44 2.20 2.37 8.89
N ALA A 45 2.86 1.31 8.41
CA ALA A 45 2.55 0.71 7.13
C ALA A 45 1.13 0.10 7.12
N VAL A 46 0.68 -0.49 8.22
CA VAL A 46 -0.70 -1.01 8.35
C VAL A 46 -1.70 0.14 8.28
N CYS A 47 -1.48 1.21 9.04
CA CYS A 47 -2.34 2.39 8.99
C CYS A 47 -2.39 3.00 7.59
N TYR A 48 -1.25 3.10 6.91
CA TYR A 48 -1.19 3.67 5.56
C TYR A 48 -1.89 2.79 4.52
N VAL A 49 -1.74 1.46 4.60
CA VAL A 49 -2.49 0.52 3.75
C VAL A 49 -3.99 0.70 3.93
N ASP A 50 -4.45 0.77 5.19
CA ASP A 50 -5.86 0.95 5.50
C ASP A 50 -6.40 2.28 4.96
N ASP A 51 -5.65 3.37 5.18
CA ASP A 51 -6.01 4.69 4.68
C ASP A 51 -6.07 4.72 3.15
N ALA A 52 -5.04 4.21 2.47
CA ALA A 52 -4.94 4.24 1.01
C ALA A 52 -6.04 3.43 0.30
N LEU A 53 -6.58 2.39 0.95
CA LEU A 53 -7.63 1.54 0.38
C LEU A 53 -9.05 2.03 0.68
N HIS A 54 -9.26 2.79 1.76
CA HIS A 54 -10.60 3.21 2.19
C HIS A 54 -10.92 4.69 1.95
N HIS A 55 -9.93 5.52 1.61
CA HIS A 55 -10.12 6.97 1.54
C HIS A 55 -10.77 7.47 0.24
N GLN A 56 -11.48 8.59 0.35
CA GLN A 56 -12.15 9.24 -0.76
C GLN A 56 -11.18 10.13 -1.57
N PRO A 57 -11.51 10.51 -2.83
CA PRO A 57 -10.65 11.32 -3.68
C PRO A 57 -10.19 12.65 -3.05
N GLU A 58 -10.99 13.25 -2.17
CA GLU A 58 -10.65 14.47 -1.43
C GLU A 58 -9.44 14.32 -0.47
N ASP A 59 -9.10 13.09 -0.07
CA ASP A 59 -7.97 12.80 0.79
C ASP A 59 -6.67 12.51 0.04
N GLU A 60 -6.70 12.52 -1.30
CA GLU A 60 -5.58 12.07 -2.15
C GLU A 60 -4.27 12.83 -1.86
N GLN A 61 -4.36 14.13 -1.57
CA GLN A 61 -3.19 14.92 -1.18
C GLN A 61 -2.63 14.52 0.19
N ARG A 62 -3.49 14.24 1.17
CA ARG A 62 -3.09 13.79 2.52
C ARG A 62 -2.43 12.42 2.46
N VAL A 63 -3.01 11.50 1.70
CA VAL A 63 -2.45 10.16 1.44
C VAL A 63 -1.10 10.28 0.74
N HIS A 64 -0.97 11.15 -0.27
CA HIS A 64 0.31 11.36 -0.94
C HIS A 64 1.40 11.95 -0.02
N GLN A 65 1.05 12.85 0.89
CA GLN A 65 2.01 13.39 1.86
C GLN A 65 2.45 12.32 2.88
N ALA A 66 1.50 11.52 3.38
CA ALA A 66 1.79 10.40 4.28
C ALA A 66 2.69 9.36 3.59
N LEU A 67 2.45 9.09 2.30
CA LEU A 67 3.28 8.21 1.47
C LEU A 67 4.73 8.68 1.38
N GLU A 68 4.94 9.96 1.07
CA GLU A 68 6.28 10.51 0.94
C GLU A 68 7.01 10.51 2.28
N GLY A 69 6.31 10.82 3.38
CA GLY A 69 6.86 10.69 4.73
C GLY A 69 7.28 9.25 5.06
N LEU A 70 6.44 8.27 4.70
CA LEU A 70 6.73 6.86 4.93
C LEU A 70 7.91 6.36 4.06
N LYS A 71 7.99 6.78 2.80
CA LYS A 71 9.14 6.50 1.92
C LYS A 71 10.44 7.10 2.46
N GLN A 72 10.40 8.34 2.95
CA GLN A 72 11.57 8.98 3.56
C GLN A 72 12.04 8.19 4.78
N ARG A 73 11.12 7.76 5.63
CA ARG A 73 11.44 6.93 6.80
C ARG A 73 12.05 5.58 6.41
N VAL A 74 11.49 4.91 5.40
CA VAL A 74 12.06 3.67 4.84
C VAL A 74 13.51 3.88 4.37
N GLN A 75 13.79 5.01 3.71
CA GLN A 75 15.13 5.32 3.20
C GLN A 75 16.13 5.74 4.28
N SER A 76 15.65 6.40 5.34
CA SER A 76 16.51 6.89 6.44
C SER A 76 16.70 5.88 7.56
N LEU A 77 15.99 4.75 7.53
CA LEU A 77 16.03 3.77 8.62
C LEU A 77 17.32 2.96 8.57
N GLU A 78 18.20 3.24 9.53
CA GLU A 78 19.42 2.46 9.74
C GLU A 78 19.05 1.06 10.23
N THR A 79 19.40 0.05 9.42
CA THR A 79 19.14 -1.36 9.72
C THR A 79 20.44 -2.09 9.95
N ARG A 80 20.42 -3.11 10.82
CA ARG A 80 21.61 -3.93 11.05
C ARG A 80 21.83 -4.85 9.83
N PRO A 81 22.96 -4.77 9.12
CA PRO A 81 23.18 -5.54 7.88
C PRO A 81 23.13 -7.05 8.09
N ASP A 82 23.57 -7.51 9.26
CA ASP A 82 23.56 -8.94 9.65
C ASP A 82 22.22 -9.41 10.21
N SER A 83 21.14 -8.65 10.00
CA SER A 83 19.79 -8.96 10.46
C SER A 83 18.80 -9.09 9.30
N LYS A 84 17.55 -9.47 9.59
CA LYS A 84 16.45 -9.47 8.62
C LYS A 84 15.76 -8.10 8.50
N GLU A 85 16.15 -7.12 9.30
CA GLU A 85 15.59 -5.77 9.29
C GLU A 85 15.64 -5.11 7.90
N PRO A 86 16.76 -5.16 7.12
CA PRO A 86 16.81 -4.57 5.79
C PRO A 86 15.76 -5.15 4.85
N LEU A 87 15.53 -6.46 4.94
CA LEU A 87 14.56 -7.18 4.10
C LEU A 87 13.12 -6.81 4.48
N VAL A 88 12.83 -6.67 5.78
CA VAL A 88 11.53 -6.20 6.26
C VAL A 88 11.24 -4.79 5.75
N VAL A 89 12.19 -3.87 5.91
CA VAL A 89 12.08 -2.48 5.44
C VAL A 89 11.90 -2.41 3.92
N GLN A 90 12.62 -3.24 3.17
CA GLN A 90 12.47 -3.35 1.73
C GLN A 90 11.08 -3.85 1.32
N GLN A 91 10.56 -4.91 1.95
CA GLN A 91 9.23 -5.45 1.64
C GLN A 91 8.11 -4.44 1.97
N ILE A 92 8.26 -3.69 3.07
CA ILE A 92 7.35 -2.57 3.41
C ILE A 92 7.37 -1.51 2.31
N GLY A 93 8.56 -1.06 1.88
CA GLY A 93 8.68 -0.09 0.79
C GLY A 93 8.03 -0.56 -0.51
N LEU A 94 8.18 -1.85 -0.84
CA LEU A 94 7.56 -2.46 -2.00
C LEU A 94 6.02 -2.51 -1.91
N LEU A 95 5.46 -2.85 -0.74
CA LEU A 95 4.01 -2.81 -0.49
C LEU A 95 3.45 -1.41 -0.72
N ILE A 96 4.08 -0.42 -0.08
CA ILE A 96 3.65 0.97 -0.09
C ILE A 96 3.66 1.55 -1.52
N ALA A 97 4.65 1.16 -2.33
CA ALA A 97 4.77 1.63 -3.71
C ALA A 97 3.60 1.18 -4.62
N LEU A 98 2.90 0.10 -4.29
CA LEU A 98 1.77 -0.41 -5.08
C LEU A 98 0.45 0.30 -4.76
N LEU A 99 0.30 0.83 -3.54
CA LEU A 99 -0.98 1.33 -3.03
C LEU A 99 -1.63 2.45 -3.86
N PRO A 100 -0.90 3.46 -4.38
CA PRO A 100 -1.50 4.52 -5.19
C PRO A 100 -2.21 3.98 -6.43
N GLU A 101 -1.60 3.00 -7.10
CA GLU A 101 -2.16 2.40 -8.30
C GLU A 101 -3.35 1.48 -7.98
N ILE A 102 -3.28 0.74 -6.85
CA ILE A 102 -4.39 -0.07 -6.36
C ILE A 102 -5.62 0.81 -6.10
N GLY A 103 -5.46 1.91 -5.36
CA GLY A 103 -6.55 2.84 -5.06
C GLY A 103 -7.12 3.52 -6.31
N ARG A 104 -6.26 3.88 -7.29
CA ARG A 104 -6.68 4.42 -8.58
C ARG A 104 -7.55 3.42 -9.36
N LEU A 105 -7.12 2.16 -9.44
CA LEU A 105 -7.84 1.11 -10.17
C LEU A 105 -9.16 0.75 -9.46
N GLN A 106 -9.19 0.70 -8.13
CA GLN A 106 -10.43 0.48 -7.37
C GLN A 106 -11.48 1.55 -7.68
N ARG A 107 -11.10 2.84 -7.68
CA ARG A 107 -12.00 3.95 -8.06
C ARG A 107 -12.49 3.84 -9.51
N GLN A 108 -11.64 3.35 -10.41
CA GLN A 108 -12.00 3.15 -11.83
C GLN A 108 -13.01 2.01 -12.03
N ILE A 109 -12.97 0.97 -11.20
CA ILE A 109 -13.81 -0.23 -11.34
C ILE A 109 -15.11 -0.13 -10.52
N SER A 110 -15.05 0.48 -9.34
CA SER A 110 -16.19 0.75 -8.46
C SER A 110 -16.29 2.25 -8.17
N PRO A 111 -16.86 3.04 -9.10
CA PRO A 111 -17.12 4.45 -8.84
C PRO A 111 -18.10 4.59 -7.65
N PRO A 112 -17.93 5.58 -6.78
CA PRO A 112 -18.84 5.81 -5.67
C PRO A 112 -20.28 5.99 -6.17
N ILE A 113 -21.21 5.32 -5.49
CA ILE A 113 -22.65 5.24 -5.80
C ILE A 113 -23.31 6.63 -5.94
N SER A 114 -22.69 7.68 -5.38
CA SER A 114 -23.17 9.08 -5.49
C SER A 114 -23.30 9.61 -6.93
N THR A 115 -22.69 8.96 -7.93
CA THR A 115 -22.84 9.35 -9.35
C THR A 115 -24.12 8.85 -10.02
N LEU A 116 -24.91 7.99 -9.35
CA LEU A 116 -26.12 7.38 -9.93
C LEU A 116 -27.44 8.05 -9.51
N ILE A 117 -27.41 9.09 -8.66
CA ILE A 117 -28.65 9.70 -8.10
C ILE A 117 -28.85 11.17 -8.54
N THR A 118 -28.05 11.69 -9.48
CA THR A 118 -28.26 13.05 -10.03
C THR A 118 -28.58 13.00 -11.53
N GLN A 119 -29.65 12.28 -11.88
CA GLN A 119 -30.49 12.56 -13.06
C GLN A 119 -31.92 12.15 -12.67
N PRO A 120 -32.98 12.94 -12.92
CA PRO A 120 -33.09 14.12 -13.79
C PRO A 120 -33.17 15.46 -13.07
#